data_AF-A0A5E6NM59-F1
#
_entry.id   AF-A0A5E6NM59-F1
#
_cell.length_a   1.000
_cell.length_b   1.000
_cell.length_c   1.000
_cell.angle_alpha   90.00
_cell.angle_beta   90.00
_cell.angle_gamma   90.00
#
_symmetry.space_group_name_H-M   'P 1'
#
loop_
_entity.id
_entity.type
_entity.pdbx_description
1 polymer ?
#
loop_
_entity_poly.entity_id
_entity_poly.type
_entity_poly.pdbx_seq_one_letter_code
_entity_poly.pdbx_strand_id
1 'polypeptide(L)' 'MKQTPLYQAHLDANGKMVDFGGWEMPLNYGSQLEEHN' A
#
# COMPACT_ATOMS: atom_id res chain seq x y z
N MET A 1 7.63 -11.76 6.07
CA MET A 1 7.37 -10.38 5.63
C MET A 1 7.08 -9.53 6.85
N LYS A 2 7.59 -8.31 6.91
CA LYS A 2 7.31 -7.36 7.99
C LYS A 2 6.15 -6.46 7.57
N GLN A 3 5.21 -6.23 8.48
CA GLN A 3 4.04 -5.39 8.23
C GLN A 3 4.15 -4.12 9.06
N THR A 4 3.76 -2.99 8.47
CA THR A 4 3.67 -1.73 9.21
C THR A 4 2.41 -1.75 10.08
N PRO A 5 2.33 -0.95 11.16
CA PRO A 5 1.10 -0.79 11.93
C PRO A 5 -0.10 -0.28 11.11
N LEU A 6 0.16 0.32 9.94
CA LEU A 6 -0.85 0.84 9.01
C LEU A 6 -1.22 -0.17 7.91
N TYR A 7 -0.71 -1.41 7.96
CA TYR A 7 -0.98 -2.44 6.96
C TYR A 7 -2.48 -2.66 6.72
N GLN A 8 -3.27 -2.78 7.80
CA GLN A 8 -4.72 -2.97 7.67
C GLN A 8 -5.40 -1.76 7.04
N ALA A 9 -5.01 -0.54 7.44
CA ALA A 9 -5.55 0.67 6.83
C ALA A 9 -5.23 0.76 5.33
N HIS A 10 -4.09 0.21 4.91
CA HIS A 10 -3.73 0.14 3.51
C HIS A 10 -4.60 -0.85 2.73
N LEU A 11 -4.88 -2.02 3.30
CA LEU A 11 -5.80 -2.99 2.71
C LEU A 11 -7.22 -2.44 2.61
N ASP A 12 -7.72 -1.81 3.67
CA ASP A 12 -9.06 -1.22 3.72
C ASP A 12 -9.22 -0.09 2.68
N ALA A 13 -8.12 0.60 2.35
CA ALA A 13 -8.06 1.61 1.30
C ALA A 13 -7.84 1.03 -0.11
N ASN A 14 -8.03 -0.28 -0.32
CA ASN A 14 -7.74 -0.99 -1.58
C ASN A 14 -6.28 -0.84 -2.06
N GLY A 15 -5.35 -0.71 -1.12
CA GLY A 15 -3.92 -0.64 -1.36
C GLY A 15 -3.39 -1.91 -2.01
N LYS A 16 -2.80 -1.80 -3.20
CA LYS A 16 -2.06 -2.88 -3.84
C LYS A 16 -0.72 -3.08 -3.15
N MET A 17 -0.61 -4.09 -2.30
CA MET A 17 0.60 -4.35 -1.53
C MET A 17 1.69 -5.01 -2.38
N VAL A 18 2.94 -4.62 -2.15
CA VAL A 18 4.14 -5.19 -2.78
C VAL A 18 5.23 -5.45 -1.74
N ASP A 19 6.12 -6.40 -2.04
CA ASP A 19 7.33 -6.62 -1.24
C ASP A 19 8.37 -5.55 -1.59
N PHE A 20 8.63 -4.68 -0.63
CA PHE A 20 9.66 -3.67 -0.70
C PHE A 20 10.68 -3.89 0.41
N GLY A 21 11.83 -4.48 0.07
CA GLY A 21 12.92 -4.70 1.02
C GLY A 21 12.53 -5.58 2.23
N GLY A 22 11.60 -6.53 2.04
CA GLY A 22 11.11 -7.42 3.10
C GLY A 22 9.92 -6.88 3.90
N TRP A 23 9.42 -5.69 3.53
CA TRP A 23 8.21 -5.07 4.09
C TRP A 23 7.06 -5.10 3.08
N GLU A 24 5.85 -5.41 3.56
CA GLU A 24 4.65 -5.24 2.73
C GLU A 24 4.21 -3.78 2.77
N MET A 25 4.38 -3.09 1.63
CA MET A 25 4.01 -1.68 1.47
C MET A 25 3.03 -1.50 0.32
N PRO A 26 2.12 -0.52 0.39
CA PRO A 26 1.18 -0.23 -0.69
C PRO A 26 1.88 0.49 -1.84
N LEU A 27 1.69 -0.03 -3.06
CA LEU A 27 2.19 0.55 -4.30
C LEU A 27 1.26 1.66 -4.84
N ASN A 28 -0.05 1.47 -4.67
CA ASN A 28 -1.11 2.42 -5.01
C ASN A 28 -2.39 2.03 -4.26
N TYR A 29 -3.32 2.96 -4.10
CA TYR A 29 -4.64 2.73 -3.48
C TYR A 29 -5.79 2.86 -4.50
N GLY A 30 -5.44 3.03 -5.78
CA GLY A 30 -6.38 3.23 -6.87
C GLY A 30 -5.67 3.66 -8.15
N SER A 31 -6.08 4.79 -8.71
CA SER A 31 -5.44 5.39 -9.89
C SER A 31 -4.24 6.24 -9.48
N GLN A 32 -3.04 5.92 -9.97
CA GLN A 32 -1.86 6.79 -9.80
C GLN A 32 -2.08 8.21 -10.35
N LEU A 33 -3.02 8.37 -11.29
CA LEU A 33 -3.38 9.66 -11.87
C LEU A 33 -4.29 10.48 -10.93
N GLU A 34 -5.10 9.83 -10.10
CA GLU A 34 -5.94 10.51 -9.09
C GLU A 34 -5.14 10.89 -7.84
N GLU A 35 -4.12 10.11 -7.49
CA GLU A 35 -3.23 10.39 -6.36
C GLU A 35 -2.27 11.59 -6.62
N HIS A 36 -2.10 12.03 -7.88
CA HIS A 36 -1.18 13.11 -8.28
C HIS A 36 -1.85 14.48 -8.57
N ASN A 37 -3.15 14.64 -8.27
CA ASN A 37 -3.86 15.92 -8.44
C ASN A 37 -3.71 16.86 -7.22
#